data_AF-A0A6A7RYS8-F1
#
_entry.id   AF-A0A6A7RYS8-F1
#
_cell.length_a   1.000
_cell.length_b   1.000
_cell.length_c   1.000
_cell.angle_alpha   90.00
_cell.angle_beta   90.00
_cell.angle_gamma   90.00
#
_symmetry.space_group_name_H-M   'P 1'
#
loop_
_entity.id
_entity.type
_entity.pdbx_description
1 polymer ?
#
loop_
_entity_poly.entity_id
_entity_poly.type
_entity_poly.pdbx_seq_one_letter_code
_entity_poly.pdbx_strand_id
1 'polypeptide(L)'
;MEFLANIGIVLVIEEHFKKTYLDGVAMLDGETPVIALTLRHDRVDNFWFALLHELIHVQKHLTPAHLFIADNLDDKSRSSAEEEEADEGATEALIPLAEWEGSEVKGAPSAKNANALADRLRIPPAIVAGRVRHEEGNWRLLSHIKAGVRQHFNDHLGGSASPS
;
A
#
# COMPACT_ATOMS: atom_id res chain seq x y z
N MET A 1 -13.02 -3.38 -1.78
CA MET A 1 -13.33 -2.81 -3.12
C MET A 1 -14.65 -2.04 -3.09
N GLU A 2 -15.77 -2.66 -2.71
CA GLU A 2 -17.10 -2.01 -2.71
C GLU A 2 -17.16 -0.69 -1.95
N PHE A 3 -16.42 -0.54 -0.85
CA PHE A 3 -16.37 0.71 -0.08
C PHE A 3 -15.83 1.91 -0.88
N LEU A 4 -14.77 1.73 -1.68
CA LEU A 4 -14.18 2.84 -2.47
C LEU A 4 -15.11 3.27 -3.60
N ALA A 5 -15.74 2.30 -4.28
CA ALA A 5 -16.74 2.58 -5.30
C ALA A 5 -17.94 3.34 -4.72
N ASN A 6 -18.36 3.00 -3.50
CA ASN A 6 -19.48 3.68 -2.81
C ASN A 6 -19.16 5.14 -2.45
N ILE A 7 -17.89 5.52 -2.35
CA ILE A 7 -17.47 6.92 -2.12
C ILE A 7 -16.99 7.61 -3.41
N GLY A 8 -17.20 6.99 -4.56
CA GLY A 8 -16.91 7.57 -5.88
C GLY A 8 -15.46 7.41 -6.36
N ILE A 9 -14.66 6.56 -5.72
CA ILE A 9 -13.28 6.28 -6.14
C ILE A 9 -13.24 4.97 -6.93
N VAL A 10 -12.75 5.03 -8.16
CA VAL A 10 -12.53 3.83 -8.98
C VAL A 10 -11.17 3.25 -8.63
N LEU A 11 -11.12 1.98 -8.23
CA LEU A 11 -9.87 1.26 -7.99
C LEU A 11 -9.65 0.22 -9.08
N VAL A 12 -8.56 0.36 -9.83
CA VAL A 12 -8.12 -0.55 -10.87
C VAL A 12 -6.89 -1.31 -10.38
N ILE A 13 -6.87 -2.62 -10.66
CA ILE A 13 -5.72 -3.46 -10.36
C ILE A 13 -5.15 -3.91 -11.70
N GLU A 14 -3.92 -3.52 -11.97
CA GLU A 14 -3.20 -3.89 -13.19
C GLU A 14 -2.10 -4.90 -12.87
N GLU A 15 -1.86 -5.86 -13.77
CA GLU A 15 -0.64 -6.66 -13.66
C GLU A 15 0.58 -5.77 -13.93
N HIS A 16 1.66 -6.02 -13.19
CA HIS A 16 2.92 -5.29 -13.34
C HIS A 16 3.40 -5.28 -14.80
N PHE A 17 3.37 -4.10 -15.44
CA PHE A 17 3.93 -3.92 -16.78
C PHE A 17 5.44 -4.14 -16.76
N LYS A 18 5.94 -5.00 -17.67
CA LYS A 18 7.38 -5.25 -17.80
C LYS A 18 8.12 -3.93 -18.03
N LYS A 19 9.05 -3.59 -17.11
CA LYS A 19 9.96 -2.43 -17.13
C LYS A 19 9.43 -1.09 -16.56
N THR A 20 8.28 -1.07 -15.89
CA THR A 20 7.92 0.08 -15.04
C THR A 20 8.21 -0.25 -13.57
N TYR A 21 8.62 0.74 -12.77
CA TYR A 21 8.83 0.57 -11.33
C TYR A 21 7.64 1.10 -10.51
N LEU A 22 6.51 1.37 -11.17
CA LEU A 22 5.35 1.97 -10.52
C LEU A 22 4.65 0.97 -9.60
N ASP A 23 4.33 1.39 -8.39
CA ASP A 23 3.51 0.68 -7.42
C ASP A 23 2.06 1.13 -7.49
N GLY A 24 1.84 2.43 -7.71
CA GLY A 24 0.53 3.04 -7.77
C GLY A 24 0.47 4.30 -8.65
N VAL A 25 -0.76 4.69 -8.96
CA VAL A 25 -1.12 5.89 -9.72
C VAL A 25 -2.42 6.43 -9.15
N ALA A 26 -2.47 7.75 -8.91
CA ALA A 26 -3.68 8.50 -8.61
C ALA A 26 -3.96 9.49 -9.74
N MET A 27 -5.19 9.51 -10.25
CA MET A 27 -5.58 10.42 -11.32
C MET A 27 -7.05 10.85 -11.27
N LEU A 28 -7.39 11.92 -11.99
CA LEU A 28 -8.76 12.36 -12.23
C LEU A 28 -9.18 12.01 -13.67
N ASP A 29 -10.26 11.25 -13.82
CA ASP A 29 -11.00 11.10 -15.08
C ASP A 29 -12.26 12.00 -15.03
N GLY A 30 -12.14 13.19 -15.62
CA GLY A 30 -13.10 14.27 -15.40
C GLY A 30 -13.09 14.70 -13.93
N GLU A 31 -14.20 14.49 -13.23
CA GLU A 31 -14.32 14.73 -11.78
C GLU A 31 -14.17 13.45 -10.94
N THR A 32 -13.94 12.29 -11.59
CA THR A 32 -13.90 10.99 -10.93
C THR A 32 -12.46 10.62 -10.55
N PRO A 33 -12.14 10.44 -9.26
CA PRO A 33 -10.83 9.92 -8.86
C PRO A 33 -10.68 8.45 -9.22
N VAL A 34 -9.53 8.13 -9.79
CA VAL A 34 -9.12 6.77 -10.15
C VAL A 34 -7.79 6.49 -9.48
N ILE A 35 -7.71 5.35 -8.79
CA ILE A 35 -6.47 4.78 -8.26
C ILE A 35 -6.17 3.52 -9.05
N ALA A 36 -4.96 3.37 -9.56
CA ALA A 36 -4.47 2.14 -10.17
C ALA A 36 -3.29 1.60 -9.36
N LEU A 37 -3.30 0.29 -9.06
CA LEU A 37 -2.21 -0.40 -8.36
C LEU A 37 -1.66 -1.54 -9.22
N THR A 38 -0.34 -1.68 -9.29
CA THR A 38 0.32 -2.66 -10.18
C THR A 38 0.59 -4.02 -9.53
N LEU A 39 0.37 -4.15 -8.22
CA LEU A 39 0.73 -5.32 -7.40
C LEU A 39 2.16 -5.82 -7.65
N ARG A 40 3.09 -4.90 -7.95
CA ARG A 40 4.50 -5.20 -8.24
C ARG A 40 5.11 -6.12 -7.18
N HIS A 41 4.88 -5.78 -5.91
CA HIS A 41 5.17 -6.66 -4.79
C HIS A 41 3.91 -7.42 -4.38
N ASP A 42 3.92 -8.76 -4.53
CA ASP A 42 2.83 -9.63 -4.06
C ASP A 42 2.87 -9.78 -2.54
N ARG A 43 2.59 -8.68 -1.83
CA ARG A 43 2.61 -8.60 -0.39
C ARG A 43 1.48 -7.71 0.11
N VAL A 44 0.71 -8.22 1.06
CA VAL A 44 -0.41 -7.50 1.69
C VAL A 44 0.03 -6.19 2.33
N ASP A 45 1.23 -6.11 2.92
CA ASP A 45 1.74 -4.88 3.52
C ASP A 45 2.03 -3.80 2.48
N ASN A 46 2.68 -4.15 1.37
CA ASN A 46 2.91 -3.24 0.26
C ASN A 46 1.61 -2.76 -0.39
N PHE A 47 0.65 -3.68 -0.59
CA PHE A 47 -0.64 -3.36 -1.18
C PHE A 47 -1.39 -2.29 -0.37
N TRP A 48 -1.52 -2.50 0.94
CA TRP A 48 -2.26 -1.55 1.77
C TRP A 48 -1.53 -0.22 1.92
N PHE A 49 -0.18 -0.23 1.97
CA PHE A 49 0.59 1.00 1.96
C PHE A 49 0.37 1.79 0.68
N ALA A 50 0.54 1.16 -0.48
CA ALA A 50 0.33 1.79 -1.78
C ALA A 50 -1.10 2.34 -1.92
N LEU A 51 -2.11 1.55 -1.58
CA LEU A 51 -3.50 2.01 -1.66
C LEU A 51 -3.76 3.26 -0.80
N LEU A 52 -3.28 3.27 0.44
CA LEU A 52 -3.49 4.40 1.35
C LEU A 52 -2.69 5.62 0.92
N HIS A 53 -1.47 5.42 0.41
CA HIS A 53 -0.64 6.46 -0.17
C HIS A 53 -1.37 7.17 -1.33
N GLU A 54 -1.89 6.40 -2.30
CA GLU A 54 -2.67 6.96 -3.41
C GLU A 54 -3.96 7.65 -2.94
N LEU A 55 -4.61 7.15 -1.88
CA LEU A 55 -5.77 7.82 -1.30
C LEU A 55 -5.43 9.18 -0.69
N ILE A 56 -4.25 9.34 -0.09
CA ILE A 56 -3.80 10.64 0.41
C ILE A 56 -3.50 11.58 -0.78
N HIS A 57 -2.90 11.09 -1.85
CA HIS A 57 -2.74 11.87 -3.09
C HIS A 57 -4.10 12.31 -3.66
N VAL A 58 -5.08 11.42 -3.75
CA VAL A 58 -6.44 11.77 -4.18
C VAL A 58 -7.05 12.84 -3.28
N GLN A 59 -6.87 12.71 -1.96
CA GLN A 59 -7.47 13.63 -0.99
C GLN A 59 -6.84 15.02 -1.00
N LYS A 60 -5.52 15.10 -1.17
CA LYS A 60 -4.75 16.33 -0.89
C LYS A 60 -4.09 16.95 -2.10
N HIS A 61 -3.67 16.15 -3.08
CA HIS A 61 -2.71 16.56 -4.11
C HIS A 61 -3.32 16.55 -5.52
N LEU A 62 -4.32 15.69 -5.77
CA LEU A 62 -5.07 15.72 -7.02
C LEU A 62 -5.99 16.94 -7.11
N THR A 63 -5.83 17.68 -8.20
CA THR A 63 -6.66 18.85 -8.52
C THR A 63 -6.88 18.94 -10.03
N PRO A 64 -7.84 19.75 -10.52
CA PRO A 64 -7.97 19.99 -11.97
C PRO A 64 -6.71 20.55 -12.64
N ALA A 65 -5.79 21.16 -11.88
CA ALA A 65 -4.49 21.64 -12.37
C ALA A 65 -3.38 20.57 -12.28
N HIS A 66 -3.60 19.51 -11.50
CA HIS A 66 -2.67 18.42 -11.25
C HIS A 66 -3.43 17.09 -11.28
N LEU A 67 -3.69 16.61 -12.51
CA LEU A 67 -4.65 15.54 -12.78
C LEU A 67 -4.09 14.13 -12.57
N PHE A 68 -2.78 13.98 -12.37
CA PHE A 68 -2.09 12.68 -12.43
C PHE A 68 -0.82 12.67 -11.59
N ILE A 69 -0.70 11.65 -10.75
CA ILE A 69 0.45 11.34 -9.89
C ILE A 69 0.79 9.85 -10.08
N ALA A 70 2.07 9.52 -10.21
CA ALA A 70 2.52 8.16 -10.43
C ALA A 70 3.74 7.83 -9.59
N ASP A 71 3.62 6.76 -8.81
CA ASP A 71 4.48 6.51 -7.66
C ASP A 71 5.26 5.21 -7.79
N ASN A 72 6.56 5.31 -7.51
CA ASN A 72 7.48 4.19 -7.31
C ASN A 72 7.93 4.22 -5.85
N LEU A 73 7.39 3.34 -5.01
CA LEU A 73 7.61 3.38 -3.57
C LEU A 73 9.04 2.98 -3.16
N ASP A 74 9.81 2.40 -4.09
CA ASP A 74 11.22 2.09 -3.89
C ASP A 74 12.16 3.27 -4.23
N ASP A 75 11.65 4.34 -4.86
CA ASP A 75 12.47 5.48 -5.29
C ASP A 75 12.70 6.48 -4.14
N LYS A 76 13.85 6.33 -3.48
CA LYS A 76 14.28 7.22 -2.38
C LYS A 76 14.62 8.65 -2.80
N SER A 77 14.57 8.97 -4.09
CA SER A 77 14.75 10.35 -4.58
C SER A 77 13.43 11.14 -4.62
N ARG A 78 12.29 10.49 -4.36
CA ARG A 78 11.01 11.15 -4.09
C ARG A 78 11.10 11.90 -2.77
N SER A 79 11.19 13.23 -2.85
CA SER A 79 11.32 14.10 -1.68
C SER A 79 10.53 15.40 -1.83
N SER A 80 9.42 15.34 -2.56
CA SER A 80 8.45 16.44 -2.59
C SER A 80 7.66 16.44 -1.27
N ALA A 81 7.15 17.61 -0.88
CA ALA A 81 6.29 17.72 0.30
C ALA A 81 5.01 16.87 0.16
N GLU A 82 4.49 16.72 -1.06
CA GLU A 82 3.30 15.90 -1.35
C GLU A 82 3.59 14.41 -1.10
N GLU A 83 4.78 13.95 -1.46
CA GLU A 83 5.24 12.57 -1.25
C GLU A 83 5.40 12.26 0.25
N GLU A 84 6.03 13.19 0.98
CA GLU A 84 6.22 13.08 2.43
C GLU A 84 4.86 13.06 3.15
N GLU A 85 3.93 13.95 2.78
CA GLU A 85 2.58 13.95 3.33
C GLU A 85 1.80 12.67 3.04
N ALA A 86 2.00 12.08 1.86
CA ALA A 86 1.36 10.81 1.48
C ALA A 86 1.95 9.62 2.26
N ASP A 87 3.27 9.55 2.40
CA ASP A 87 3.96 8.53 3.17
C ASP A 87 3.61 8.59 4.67
N GLU A 88 3.61 9.79 5.26
CA GLU A 88 3.20 10.01 6.64
C GLU A 88 1.73 9.63 6.85
N GLY A 89 0.85 10.07 5.96
CA GLY A 89 -0.58 9.77 6.03
C GLY A 89 -0.88 8.28 5.90
N ALA A 90 -0.24 7.58 4.96
CA ALA A 90 -0.39 6.14 4.78
C ALA A 90 0.16 5.35 5.98
N THR A 91 1.31 5.76 6.52
CA THR A 91 1.93 5.15 7.70
C THR A 91 1.00 5.28 8.91
N GLU A 92 0.49 6.47 9.17
CA GLU A 92 -0.40 6.76 10.29
C GLU A 92 -1.74 6.03 10.15
N ALA A 93 -2.31 5.97 8.95
CA ALA A 93 -3.57 5.27 8.68
C ALA A 93 -3.46 3.76 8.88
N LEU A 94 -2.31 3.16 8.53
CA LEU A 94 -2.07 1.72 8.69
C LEU A 94 -1.85 1.32 10.15
N ILE A 95 -0.92 1.99 10.81
CA ILE A 95 -0.54 1.74 12.19
C ILE A 95 -0.31 3.12 12.83
N PRO A 96 -1.24 3.63 13.65
CA PRO A 96 -1.07 4.94 14.26
C PRO A 96 0.24 5.02 15.06
N LEU A 97 0.92 6.17 15.02
CA LEU A 97 2.22 6.35 15.65
C LEU A 97 2.17 6.02 17.14
N ALA A 98 1.12 6.45 17.85
CA ALA A 98 0.94 6.14 19.26
C ALA A 98 0.92 4.61 19.53
N GLU A 99 0.32 3.85 18.61
CA GLU A 99 0.20 2.41 18.73
C GLU A 99 1.48 1.67 18.38
N TRP A 100 2.26 2.23 17.47
CA TRP A 100 3.60 1.78 17.14
C TRP A 100 4.59 2.05 18.27
N GLU A 101 4.64 3.27 18.80
CA GLU A 101 5.51 3.67 19.90
C GLU A 101 5.24 2.86 21.17
N GLY A 102 3.97 2.57 21.46
CA GLY A 102 3.58 1.75 22.60
C GLY A 102 3.79 0.24 22.42
N SER A 103 4.24 -0.21 21.25
CA SER A 103 4.35 -1.64 20.93
C SER A 103 5.71 -2.23 21.29
N GLU A 104 5.71 -3.47 21.80
CA GLU A 104 6.96 -4.21 22.04
C GLU A 104 7.71 -4.56 20.75
N VAL A 105 7.01 -4.62 19.61
CA VAL A 105 7.62 -5.02 18.32
C VAL A 105 8.59 -3.97 17.80
N LYS A 106 8.39 -2.67 18.14
CA LYS A 106 9.31 -1.59 17.77
C LYS A 106 10.70 -1.79 18.38
N GLY A 107 10.76 -2.14 19.67
CA GLY A 107 12.04 -2.35 20.38
C GLY A 107 12.58 -3.78 20.31
N ALA A 108 11.70 -4.77 20.13
CA ALA A 108 12.07 -6.17 20.06
C ALA A 108 11.29 -6.88 18.93
N PRO A 109 11.75 -6.77 17.67
CA PRO A 109 11.11 -7.41 16.54
C PRO A 109 11.06 -8.94 16.69
N SER A 110 9.85 -9.48 16.83
CA SER A 110 9.61 -10.93 16.89
C SER A 110 8.23 -11.28 16.34
N ALA A 111 8.04 -12.53 15.93
CA ALA A 111 6.74 -12.97 15.43
C ALA A 111 5.64 -12.83 16.50
N LYS A 112 5.98 -13.13 17.75
CA LYS A 112 5.09 -12.95 18.90
C LYS A 112 4.64 -11.50 19.02
N ASN A 113 5.58 -10.56 19.01
CA ASN A 113 5.27 -9.13 19.22
C ASN A 113 4.55 -8.53 18.02
N ALA A 114 4.90 -8.96 16.80
CA ALA A 114 4.20 -8.56 15.58
C ALA A 114 2.73 -9.03 15.59
N ASN A 115 2.49 -10.28 15.95
CA ASN A 115 1.12 -10.82 16.09
C ASN A 115 0.35 -10.08 17.20
N ALA A 116 0.97 -9.80 18.35
CA ALA A 116 0.31 -9.09 19.44
C ALA A 116 -0.18 -7.68 19.04
N LEU A 117 0.64 -6.93 18.30
CA LEU A 117 0.21 -5.62 17.78
C LEU A 117 -0.88 -5.77 16.71
N ALA A 118 -0.72 -6.74 15.80
CA ALA A 118 -1.68 -7.01 14.74
C ALA A 118 -3.07 -7.39 15.28
N ASP A 119 -3.13 -8.26 16.29
CA ASP A 119 -4.37 -8.67 16.96
C ASP A 119 -5.08 -7.47 17.62
N ARG A 120 -4.29 -6.62 18.27
CA ARG A 120 -4.79 -5.42 18.95
C ARG A 120 -5.41 -4.40 17.98
N LEU A 121 -4.78 -4.23 16.82
CA LEU A 121 -5.25 -3.32 15.75
C LEU A 121 -6.24 -4.00 14.79
N ARG A 122 -6.43 -5.32 14.90
CA ARG A 122 -7.26 -6.14 14.00
C ARG A 122 -6.82 -6.05 12.53
N ILE A 123 -5.51 -6.08 12.30
CA ILE A 123 -4.90 -6.05 10.97
C ILE A 123 -4.09 -7.32 10.73
N PRO A 124 -3.78 -7.67 9.46
CA PRO A 124 -2.88 -8.79 9.17
C PRO A 124 -1.47 -8.58 9.76
N PRO A 125 -0.86 -9.59 10.41
CA PRO A 125 0.51 -9.51 10.94
C PRO A 125 1.58 -9.15 9.90
N ALA A 126 1.32 -9.46 8.62
CA ALA A 126 2.17 -9.08 7.51
C ALA A 126 2.37 -7.55 7.41
N ILE A 127 1.35 -6.75 7.76
CA ILE A 127 1.42 -5.26 7.77
C ILE A 127 2.40 -4.78 8.83
N VAL A 128 2.29 -5.31 10.06
CA VAL A 128 3.23 -5.00 11.15
C VAL A 128 4.64 -5.41 10.78
N ALA A 129 4.82 -6.62 10.24
CA ALA A 129 6.12 -7.08 9.76
C ALA A 129 6.67 -6.19 8.62
N GLY A 130 5.80 -5.64 7.79
CA GLY A 130 6.13 -4.65 6.77
C GLY A 130 6.74 -3.39 7.35
N ARG A 131 6.05 -2.77 8.32
CA ARG A 131 6.56 -1.57 9.01
C ARG A 131 7.90 -1.82 9.70
N VAL A 132 8.05 -2.95 10.40
CA VAL A 132 9.35 -3.35 11.00
C VAL A 132 10.46 -3.35 9.95
N ARG A 133 10.23 -4.00 8.80
CA ARG A 133 11.25 -4.10 7.74
C ARG A 133 11.61 -2.74 7.15
N HIS A 134 10.63 -1.85 7.02
CA HIS A 134 10.81 -0.50 6.50
C HIS A 134 11.64 0.36 7.46
N GLU A 135 11.23 0.47 8.73
CA GLU A 135 11.88 1.29 9.76
C GLU A 135 13.32 0.84 10.04
N GLU A 136 13.57 -0.48 10.03
CA GLU A 136 14.91 -1.06 10.26
C GLU A 136 15.77 -1.09 8.98
N GLY A 137 15.20 -0.78 7.81
CA GLY A 137 15.86 -0.97 6.51
C GLY A 137 16.30 -2.41 6.24
N ASN A 138 15.72 -3.40 6.93
CA ASN A 138 16.15 -4.79 6.93
C ASN A 138 15.03 -5.75 6.52
N TRP A 139 14.94 -6.02 5.22
CA TRP A 139 13.92 -6.90 4.63
C TRP A 139 14.01 -8.39 5.03
N ARG A 140 15.05 -8.80 5.79
CA ARG A 140 15.17 -10.18 6.32
C ARG A 140 14.36 -10.38 7.60
N LEU A 141 14.07 -9.31 8.34
CA LEU A 141 13.30 -9.36 9.57
C LEU A 141 11.89 -9.88 9.30
N LEU A 142 11.43 -10.81 10.15
CA LEU A 142 10.08 -11.38 10.10
C LEU A 142 9.69 -11.88 8.70
N SER A 143 10.65 -12.34 7.90
CA SER A 143 10.45 -12.69 6.49
C SER A 143 9.56 -13.92 6.28
N HIS A 144 9.28 -14.69 7.34
CA HIS A 144 8.29 -15.77 7.36
C HIS A 144 6.85 -15.26 7.56
N ILE A 145 6.68 -14.01 8.00
CA ILE A 145 5.37 -13.34 8.13
C ILE A 145 5.14 -12.55 6.84
N LYS A 146 4.59 -13.24 5.85
CA LYS A 146 4.22 -12.69 4.54
C LYS A 146 2.87 -13.27 4.12
N ALA A 147 2.11 -12.49 3.37
CA ALA A 147 0.88 -12.93 2.72
C ALA A 147 0.83 -12.29 1.35
N GLY A 148 0.56 -13.09 0.32
CA GLY A 148 0.31 -12.61 -1.04
C GLY A 148 -1.08 -12.00 -1.15
N VAL A 149 -1.24 -11.04 -2.05
CA VAL A 149 -2.51 -10.34 -2.29
C VAL A 149 -3.11 -10.66 -3.66
N ARG A 150 -2.29 -11.08 -4.65
CA ARG A 150 -2.74 -11.31 -6.03
C ARG A 150 -3.89 -12.29 -6.15
N GLN A 151 -3.89 -13.35 -5.32
CA GLN A 151 -4.97 -14.35 -5.28
C GLN A 151 -6.36 -13.77 -5.01
N HIS A 152 -6.45 -12.57 -4.42
CA HIS A 152 -7.71 -11.88 -4.14
C HIS A 152 -8.22 -11.04 -5.32
N PHE A 153 -7.43 -10.91 -6.39
CA PHE A 153 -7.72 -10.08 -7.56
C PHE A 153 -7.79 -10.88 -8.87
N ASN A 154 -7.86 -12.21 -8.82
CA ASN A 154 -7.87 -13.07 -10.01
C ASN A 154 -8.96 -12.67 -11.02
N ASP A 155 -10.14 -12.25 -10.55
CA ASP A 155 -11.25 -11.82 -11.42
C ASP A 155 -10.99 -10.45 -12.09
N HIS A 156 -10.08 -9.64 -11.53
CA HIS A 156 -9.73 -8.30 -12.00
C HIS A 156 -8.49 -8.32 -12.91
N LEU A 157 -7.58 -9.26 -12.69
CA LEU A 157 -6.32 -9.39 -13.45
C LEU A 157 -6.47 -10.10 -14.81
N GLY A 158 -7.69 -10.51 -15.17
CA GLY A 158 -7.95 -11.24 -16.40
C GLY A 158 -7.54 -12.71 -16.30
N GLY A 159 -8.53 -13.59 -16.23
CA GLY A 159 -8.30 -15.01 -16.51
C GLY A 159 -7.75 -15.15 -17.93
N SER A 160 -6.49 -15.56 -18.05
CA SER A 160 -6.04 -16.19 -19.29
C SER A 160 -6.83 -17.48 -19.44
N ALA A 161 -7.86 -17.44 -20.29
CA ALA A 161 -8.42 -18.66 -20.85
C ALA A 161 -7.27 -19.41 -21.52
N SER A 162 -6.81 -20.50 -20.89
CA SER A 162 -5.92 -21.45 -21.55
C SER A 162 -6.69 -22.04 -22.74
N PRO A 163 -6.18 -21.97 -23.97
CA PRO A 163 -6.85 -22.63 -25.08
C PRO A 163 -6.76 -24.14 -24.86
N SER A 164 -7.93 -24.77 -24.92
CA SER A 164 -8.10 -26.23 -24.96
C SER A 164 -7.65 -26.78 -26.31
#